data_AF-A0A060Z031-F1
#
_entry.id   AF-A0A060Z031-F1
#
_cell.length_a   1.000
_cell.length_b   1.000
_cell.length_c   1.000
_cell.angle_alpha   90.00
_cell.angle_beta   90.00
_cell.angle_gamma   90.00
#
_symmetry.space_group_name_H-M   'P 1'
#
loop_
_entity.id
_entity.type
_entity.pdbx_description
1 polymer ?
#
loop_
_entity_poly.entity_id
_entity_poly.type
_entity_poly.pdbx_seq_one_letter_code
_entity_poly.pdbx_strand_id
1 'polypeptide(L)'
;MPGADKEADLTERIEAFLADLKRGGCGTGPIRGSGETARETTALLRKVTAQARWSSAGDLMEIIRKEGRRMTAAQPSETTVGNMVLRVLKIIREEYARWVYHQGGGICQGSYHQGGGICQGSYHQGGGICQV
;
A
#
# COMPACT_ATOMS: atom_id res chain seq x y z
N MET A 1 23.38 -22.38 12.55
CA MET A 1 21.95 -22.01 12.58
C MET A 1 21.79 -20.63 11.92
N PRO A 2 21.48 -20.55 10.61
CA PRO A 2 21.55 -19.31 9.81
C PRO A 2 20.20 -18.56 9.65
N GLY A 3 19.35 -18.61 10.68
CA GLY A 3 18.02 -17.97 10.67
C GLY A 3 17.87 -16.78 11.61
N ALA A 4 18.46 -16.87 12.82
CA ALA A 4 18.33 -15.83 13.86
C ALA A 4 19.11 -14.55 13.52
N ASP A 5 20.22 -14.68 12.80
CA ASP A 5 21.05 -13.58 12.31
C ASP A 5 20.29 -12.66 11.34
N LYS A 6 19.44 -13.24 10.49
CA LYS A 6 18.68 -12.47 9.47
C LYS A 6 17.52 -11.67 10.07
N GLU A 7 16.82 -12.27 11.05
CA GLU A 7 15.71 -11.60 11.75
C GLU A 7 16.22 -10.43 12.62
N ALA A 8 17.38 -10.61 13.26
CA ALA A 8 18.06 -9.54 13.97
C ALA A 8 18.49 -8.41 13.02
N ASP A 9 19.13 -8.73 11.88
CA ASP A 9 19.55 -7.77 10.85
C ASP A 9 18.37 -6.99 10.21
N LEU A 10 17.19 -7.59 10.12
CA LEU A 10 15.98 -6.90 9.66
C LEU A 10 15.47 -5.93 10.73
N THR A 11 15.39 -6.38 11.97
CA THR A 11 14.91 -5.58 13.09
C THR A 11 15.78 -4.34 13.28
N GLU A 12 17.11 -4.51 13.25
CA GLU A 12 18.07 -3.41 13.31
C GLU A 12 17.86 -2.41 12.16
N ARG A 13 17.66 -2.91 10.92
CA ARG A 13 17.36 -2.05 9.76
C ARG A 13 16.09 -1.23 9.95
N ILE A 14 15.04 -1.84 10.51
CA ILE A 14 13.77 -1.16 10.77
C ILE A 14 13.99 -0.06 11.81
N GLU A 15 14.66 -0.37 12.93
CA GLU A 15 14.94 0.62 13.97
C GLU A 15 15.82 1.78 13.47
N ALA A 16 16.84 1.49 12.64
CA ALA A 16 17.65 2.52 11.99
C ALA A 16 16.80 3.44 11.11
N PHE A 17 15.93 2.86 10.29
CA PHE A 17 15.00 3.63 9.45
C PHE A 17 14.01 4.48 10.28
N LEU A 18 13.51 3.95 11.39
CA LEU A 18 12.65 4.71 12.30
C LEU A 18 13.39 5.88 12.96
N ALA A 19 14.66 5.69 13.32
CA ALA A 19 15.51 6.77 13.85
C ALA A 19 15.76 7.85 12.79
N ASP A 20 15.98 7.47 11.53
CA ASP A 20 16.13 8.39 10.40
C ASP A 20 14.87 9.21 10.14
N LEU A 21 13.69 8.58 10.16
CA LEU A 21 12.40 9.27 10.01
C LEU A 21 12.15 10.30 11.12
N LYS A 22 12.52 9.97 12.36
CA LYS A 22 12.37 10.87 13.51
C LYS A 22 13.29 12.10 13.38
N ARG A 23 14.54 11.89 12.95
CA ARG A 23 15.52 12.96 12.77
C ARG A 23 15.19 13.89 11.60
N GLY A 24 14.66 13.34 10.50
CA GLY A 24 14.24 14.12 9.33
C GLY A 24 13.13 15.13 9.63
N GLY A 25 12.17 14.81 10.50
CA GLY A 25 11.09 15.74 10.87
C GLY A 25 11.45 16.75 11.97
N CYS A 26 12.60 16.61 12.63
CA CYS A 26 13.10 17.56 13.63
C CYS A 26 13.93 18.69 12.99
N GLY A 27 14.17 18.66 11.68
CA GLY A 27 14.99 19.65 10.97
C GLY A 27 16.50 19.57 11.28
N THR A 28 16.92 18.56 12.05
CA THR A 28 18.32 18.29 12.45
C THR A 28 18.96 17.16 11.63
N GLY A 29 18.27 16.64 10.62
CA GLY A 29 18.77 15.64 9.67
C GLY A 29 18.81 16.12 8.22
N PRO A 30 19.42 15.35 7.31
CA PRO A 30 19.34 15.61 5.88
C PRO A 30 17.87 15.69 5.43
N ILE A 31 17.53 16.69 4.61
CA ILE A 31 16.21 16.81 4.00
C ILE A 31 16.01 15.60 3.10
N ARG A 32 15.13 14.68 3.50
CA ARG A 32 14.80 13.50 2.70
C ARG A 32 13.76 13.86 1.66
N GLY A 33 14.01 13.49 0.42
CA GLY A 33 12.99 13.59 -0.62
C GLY A 33 11.93 12.51 -0.43
N SER A 34 10.67 12.81 -0.75
CA SER A 34 9.57 11.83 -0.73
C SER A 34 9.87 10.57 -1.57
N GLY A 35 10.56 10.73 -2.71
CA GLY A 35 10.99 9.61 -3.54
C GLY A 35 11.97 8.65 -2.84
N GLU A 36 12.88 9.19 -2.03
CA GLU A 36 13.86 8.39 -1.27
C GLU A 36 13.17 7.63 -0.14
N THR A 37 12.32 8.34 0.63
CA THR A 37 11.48 7.75 1.68
C THR A 37 10.61 6.62 1.12
N ALA A 38 10.00 6.82 -0.05
CA ALA A 38 9.19 5.80 -0.70
C ALA A 38 10.02 4.55 -1.10
N ARG A 39 11.22 4.76 -1.65
CA ARG A 39 12.12 3.69 -2.08
C ARG A 39 12.60 2.84 -0.90
N GLU A 40 12.95 3.48 0.21
CA GLU A 40 13.37 2.75 1.41
C GLU A 40 12.21 2.02 2.08
N THR A 41 11.05 2.67 2.21
CA THR A 41 9.85 2.04 2.77
C THR A 41 9.52 0.75 2.02
N THR A 42 9.52 0.80 0.68
CA THR A 42 9.26 -0.38 -0.15
C THR A 42 10.38 -1.42 -0.10
N ALA A 43 11.64 -0.99 0.01
CA ALA A 43 12.76 -1.91 0.18
C ALA A 43 12.70 -2.67 1.51
N LEU A 44 12.28 -2.01 2.60
CA LEU A 44 12.06 -2.64 3.90
C LEU A 44 10.89 -3.62 3.85
N LEU A 45 9.74 -3.19 3.32
CA LEU A 45 8.57 -4.06 3.17
C LEU A 45 8.91 -5.33 2.37
N ARG A 46 9.70 -5.22 1.30
CA ARG A 46 10.17 -6.38 0.52
C ARG A 46 10.98 -7.36 1.38
N LYS A 47 11.86 -6.85 2.25
CA LYS A 47 12.63 -7.71 3.15
C LYS A 47 11.75 -8.36 4.21
N VAL A 48 10.81 -7.61 4.78
CA VAL A 48 9.80 -8.14 5.73
C VAL A 48 9.03 -9.28 5.07
N THR A 49 8.51 -9.11 3.86
CA THR A 49 7.76 -10.17 3.18
C THR A 49 8.61 -11.40 2.83
N ALA A 50 9.91 -11.22 2.61
CA ALA A 50 10.84 -12.31 2.26
C ALA A 50 11.29 -13.14 3.48
N GLN A 51 11.33 -12.52 4.66
CA GLN A 51 11.79 -13.17 5.89
C GLN A 51 10.65 -13.61 6.81
N ALA A 52 9.50 -12.94 6.73
CA ALA A 52 8.35 -13.27 7.55
C ALA A 52 7.78 -14.65 7.18
N ARG A 53 7.32 -15.37 8.21
CA ARG A 53 6.56 -16.61 8.05
C ARG A 53 5.07 -16.25 7.97
N TRP A 54 4.42 -16.60 6.88
CA TRP A 54 2.99 -16.38 6.65
C TRP A 54 2.40 -17.60 5.95
N SER A 55 1.14 -17.93 6.25
CA SER A 55 0.45 -19.10 5.67
C SER A 55 -0.68 -18.67 4.72
N SER A 56 -1.22 -17.48 4.94
CA SER A 56 -2.26 -16.86 4.13
C SER A 56 -1.87 -15.45 3.67
N ALA A 57 -2.46 -14.98 2.57
CA ALA A 57 -2.39 -13.58 2.16
C ALA A 57 -2.95 -12.63 3.25
N GLY A 58 -3.91 -13.13 4.06
CA GLY A 58 -4.40 -12.44 5.26
C GLY A 58 -3.30 -12.12 6.25
N ASP A 59 -2.55 -13.15 6.65
CA ASP A 59 -1.43 -13.05 7.60
C ASP A 59 -0.36 -12.08 7.09
N LEU A 60 0.01 -12.19 5.81
CA LEU A 60 1.00 -11.31 5.19
C LEU A 60 0.54 -9.85 5.22
N MET A 61 -0.71 -9.58 4.89
CA MET A 61 -1.28 -8.23 4.97
C MET A 61 -1.31 -7.71 6.42
N GLU A 62 -1.54 -8.56 7.41
CA GLU A 62 -1.50 -8.16 8.81
C GLU A 62 -0.08 -7.79 9.27
N ILE A 63 0.92 -8.58 8.91
CA ILE A 63 2.33 -8.31 9.20
C ILE A 63 2.73 -6.95 8.60
N ILE A 64 2.39 -6.69 7.34
CA ILE A 64 2.67 -5.41 6.68
C ILE A 64 1.92 -4.25 7.37
N ARG A 65 0.67 -4.46 7.80
CA ARG A 65 -0.08 -3.42 8.55
C ARG A 65 0.57 -3.12 9.89
N LYS A 66 1.06 -4.15 10.60
CA LYS A 66 1.73 -3.97 11.90
C LYS A 66 2.98 -3.13 11.75
N GLU A 67 3.87 -3.48 10.81
CA GLU A 67 5.09 -2.71 10.57
C GLU A 67 4.78 -1.32 9.99
N GLY A 68 3.82 -1.22 9.07
CA GLY A 68 3.36 0.06 8.54
C GLY A 68 2.85 1.02 9.61
N ARG A 69 2.06 0.53 10.57
CA ARG A 69 1.60 1.34 11.72
C ARG A 69 2.77 1.80 12.59
N ARG A 70 3.77 0.96 12.84
CA ARG A 70 4.98 1.34 13.58
C ARG A 70 5.75 2.46 12.88
N MET A 71 5.92 2.36 11.57
CA MET A 71 6.61 3.38 10.77
C MET A 71 5.84 4.71 10.73
N THR A 72 4.53 4.68 10.49
CA THR A 72 3.70 5.90 10.48
C THR A 72 3.62 6.55 11.85
N ALA A 73 3.58 5.76 12.94
CA ALA A 73 3.56 6.29 14.29
C ALA A 73 4.88 6.99 14.68
N ALA A 74 6.01 6.60 14.07
CA ALA A 74 7.30 7.23 14.32
C ALA A 74 7.39 8.65 13.73
N GLN A 75 6.70 8.91 12.62
CA GLN A 75 6.61 10.23 12.01
C GLN A 75 5.25 10.44 11.32
N PRO A 76 4.22 10.92 12.04
CA PRO A 76 2.88 11.10 11.48
C PRO A 76 2.79 12.14 10.36
N SER A 77 3.72 13.10 10.33
CA SER A 77 3.78 14.15 9.29
C SER A 77 4.27 13.60 7.93
N GLU A 78 5.00 12.49 7.93
CA GLU A 78 5.53 11.86 6.72
C GLU A 78 4.50 10.91 6.10
N THR A 79 3.58 11.48 5.33
CA THR A 79 2.49 10.72 4.69
C THR A 79 2.97 9.73 3.63
N THR A 80 4.18 9.92 3.08
CA THR A 80 4.72 9.06 2.02
C THR A 80 4.83 7.61 2.47
N VAL A 81 5.28 7.37 3.70
CA VAL A 81 5.41 6.01 4.27
C VAL A 81 4.06 5.30 4.29
N GLY A 82 3.03 5.96 4.84
CA GLY A 82 1.67 5.43 4.89
C GLY A 82 1.10 5.16 3.50
N ASN A 83 1.29 6.09 2.56
CA ASN A 83 0.85 5.94 1.19
C ASN A 83 1.49 4.72 0.49
N MET A 84 2.79 4.50 0.71
CA MET A 84 3.49 3.34 0.13
C MET A 84 3.04 2.02 0.76
N VAL A 85 2.82 1.98 2.07
CA VAL A 85 2.26 0.79 2.75
C VAL A 85 0.88 0.44 2.17
N LEU A 86 0.00 1.44 2.00
CA LEU A 86 -1.34 1.22 1.43
C LEU A 86 -1.29 0.72 -0.02
N ARG A 87 -0.36 1.25 -0.84
CA ARG A 87 -0.15 0.76 -2.21
C ARG A 87 0.32 -0.69 -2.24
N VAL A 88 1.26 -1.08 -1.38
CA VAL A 88 1.72 -2.47 -1.28
C VAL A 88 0.59 -3.40 -0.86
N LEU A 89 -0.22 -3.02 0.13
CA LEU A 89 -1.40 -3.80 0.55
C LEU A 89 -2.43 -3.94 -0.59
N LYS A 90 -2.62 -2.90 -1.40
CA LYS A 90 -3.49 -2.95 -2.59
C LYS A 90 -2.97 -3.95 -3.63
N ILE A 91 -1.67 -3.92 -3.94
CA ILE A 91 -1.03 -4.86 -4.88
C ILE A 91 -1.24 -6.31 -4.41
N ILE A 92 -0.99 -6.59 -3.13
CA ILE A 92 -1.16 -7.95 -2.58
C ILE A 92 -2.62 -8.42 -2.71
N ARG A 93 -3.58 -7.53 -2.43
CA ARG A 93 -5.01 -7.85 -2.58
C ARG A 93 -5.39 -8.15 -4.02
N GLU A 94 -4.90 -7.36 -4.97
CA GLU A 94 -5.16 -7.52 -6.40
C GLU A 94 -4.56 -8.82 -6.94
N GLU A 95 -3.32 -9.15 -6.57
CA GLU A 95 -2.68 -10.39 -6.99
C GLU A 95 -3.35 -11.62 -6.38
N TYR A 96 -3.74 -11.57 -5.10
CA TYR A 96 -4.49 -12.65 -4.48
C TYR A 96 -5.85 -12.85 -5.15
N ALA A 97 -6.60 -11.78 -5.41
CA ALA A 97 -7.86 -11.85 -6.11
C ALA A 97 -7.69 -12.45 -7.52
N ARG A 98 -6.71 -11.96 -8.30
CA ARG A 98 -6.37 -12.50 -9.62
C ARG A 98 -6.05 -13.99 -9.57
N TRP A 99 -5.27 -14.42 -8.57
CA TRP A 99 -4.94 -15.83 -8.38
C TRP A 99 -6.19 -16.67 -8.10
N VAL A 100 -7.08 -16.21 -7.21
CA VAL A 100 -8.36 -16.89 -6.93
C VAL A 100 -9.23 -16.97 -8.20
N TYR A 101 -9.34 -15.89 -8.98
CA TYR A 101 -10.08 -15.90 -10.24
C TYR A 101 -9.51 -16.90 -11.26
N HIS A 102 -8.19 -17.02 -11.35
CA HIS A 102 -7.55 -17.96 -12.25
C HIS A 102 -7.72 -19.41 -11.79
N GLN A 103 -7.61 -19.66 -10.48
CA GLN A 103 -7.73 -20.99 -9.91
C GLN A 103 -9.18 -21.51 -9.85
N GLY A 104 -10.16 -20.59 -9.77
CA GLY A 104 -11.59 -20.87 -9.91
C GLY A 104 -12.12 -20.86 -11.35
N GLY A 105 -11.22 -20.78 -12.35
CA GLY A 105 -11.57 -20.61 -13.76
C GLY A 105 -12.07 -21.88 -14.44
N GLY A 106 -13.32 -22.23 -14.18
CA GLY A 106 -14.03 -23.30 -14.87
C GLY A 106 -15.48 -22.99 -15.17
N ILE A 107 -15.86 -21.79 -15.65
CA ILE A 107 -16.97 -21.62 -16.61
C ILE A 107 -17.09 -20.19 -17.19
N CYS A 108 -17.19 -20.18 -18.53
CA CYS A 108 -17.95 -19.29 -19.41
C CYS A 108 -17.52 -17.81 -19.55
N GLN A 109 -16.94 -17.53 -20.73
CA GLN A 109 -16.92 -16.21 -21.35
C GLN A 109 -18.35 -15.64 -21.41
N GLY A 110 -18.62 -14.58 -20.65
CA GLY A 110 -19.77 -13.72 -20.88
C GLY A 110 -19.48 -12.84 -22.08
N SER A 111 -20.07 -13.19 -23.21
CA SER A 111 -20.10 -12.42 -24.45
C SER A 111 -20.52 -10.97 -24.17
N TYR A 112 -19.70 -9.99 -24.55
CA TYR A 112 -20.16 -8.61 -24.65
C TYR A 112 -21.15 -8.55 -25.82
N HIS A 113 -22.43 -8.71 -25.50
CA HIS A 113 -23.48 -8.33 -26.44
C HIS A 113 -23.45 -6.81 -26.55
N GLN A 114 -23.00 -6.34 -27.71
CA GLN A 114 -23.15 -4.95 -28.15
C GLN A 114 -24.66 -4.71 -28.35
N GLY A 115 -25.30 -4.10 -27.35
CA GLY A 115 -26.70 -3.69 -27.37
C GLY A 115 -26.84 -2.30 -26.78
N GLY A 116 -27.17 -1.34 -27.64
CA GLY A 116 -27.10 0.10 -27.36
C GLY A 116 -28.09 0.64 -26.32
N GLY A 117 -27.73 1.81 -25.82
CA GLY A 117 -28.56 2.67 -24.97
C GLY A 117 -27.76 3.91 -24.59
N ILE A 118 -27.99 5.02 -25.28
CA ILE A 118 -27.31 6.30 -25.07
C ILE A 118 -27.87 6.90 -23.78
N CYS A 119 -27.11 6.86 -22.68
CA CYS A 119 -27.44 7.65 -21.50
C CYS A 119 -27.01 9.11 -21.73
N GLN A 120 -27.89 9.93 -22.31
CA GLN A 120 -27.74 11.38 -22.23
C GLN A 120 -28.08 11.83 -20.80
N GLY A 121 -27.04 12.06 -19.99
CA GLY A 121 -27.16 12.82 -18.76
C GLY A 121 -27.28 14.30 -19.10
N SER A 122 -28.49 14.85 -18.99
CA SER A 122 -28.71 16.29 -19.07
C SER A 122 -28.14 16.97 -17.83
N TYR A 123 -26.98 17.61 -17.99
CA TYR A 123 -26.49 18.61 -17.04
C TYR A 123 -27.32 19.87 -17.27
N HIS A 124 -28.24 20.19 -16.37
CA HIS A 124 -28.71 21.57 -16.24
C HIS A 124 -28.20 22.13 -14.92
N GLN A 125 -27.10 22.86 -15.08
CA GLN A 125 -26.41 23.63 -14.08
C GLN A 125 -27.31 24.80 -13.63
N GLY A 126 -27.43 24.92 -12.31
CA GLY A 126 -27.69 26.14 -11.54
C GLY A 126 -28.47 27.31 -12.14
N GLY A 127 -29.53 27.69 -11.41
CA GLY A 127 -29.68 29.08 -10.94
C GLY A 127 -30.31 30.07 -11.92
N GLY A 128 -31.60 30.31 -11.74
CA GLY A 128 -32.31 31.44 -12.31
C GLY A 128 -33.72 31.56 -11.73
N ILE A 129 -33.87 32.40 -10.69
CA ILE A 129 -35.16 32.96 -10.27
C ILE A 129 -35.66 33.93 -11.35
N CYS A 130 -37.00 33.98 -11.54
CA CYS A 130 -37.86 34.98 -12.21
C CYS A 130 -38.92 34.23 -13.06
N GLN A 131 -40.24 34.44 -13.01
CA GLN A 131 -41.07 35.42 -12.30
C GLN A 131 -42.56 35.00 -12.40
N VAL A 132 -43.35 35.49 -11.42
CA VAL A 132 -44.83 35.58 -11.28
C VAL A 132 -45.65 34.29 -11.32
#